data_AF-A0A3D4DNS3-F1
#
_entry.id   AF-A0A3D4DNS3-F1
#
_cell.length_a   1.000
_cell.length_b   1.000
_cell.length_c   1.000
_cell.angle_alpha   90.00
_cell.angle_beta   90.00
_cell.angle_gamma   90.00
#
_symmetry.space_group_name_H-M   'P 1'
#
loop_
_entity.id
_entity.type
_entity.pdbx_description
1 polymer ?
#
loop_
_entity_poly.entity_id
_entity_poly.type
_entity_poly.pdbx_seq_one_letter_code
_entity_poly.pdbx_strand_id
1 'polypeptide(L)'
;MDSPLSLEPLFHVGPVPITAPVVVSWAIIAALTLFSWVATRRLVILPGKTQTVLELFVTTIDDQIRETMQRDPAPFRALIGTIFLFILIANWSALIPGIEPPTAHLETDAALALVVFAATIVYGVAGRGVKGYLATFAEPS
;
A
#
# COMPACT_ATOMS: atom_id res chain seq x y z
N MET A 1 -27.66 13.87 9.32
CA MET A 1 -26.68 14.16 8.25
C MET A 1 -25.36 14.20 8.96
N ASP A 2 -24.73 13.05 9.10
CA ASP A 2 -23.49 12.94 9.85
C ASP A 2 -22.38 13.56 9.02
N SER A 3 -21.58 14.42 9.66
CA SER A 3 -20.55 15.17 8.93
C SER A 3 -19.50 14.17 8.46
N PRO A 4 -19.00 14.24 7.22
CA PRO A 4 -17.91 13.37 6.74
C PRO A 4 -16.57 13.57 7.49
N LEU A 5 -16.55 14.50 8.45
CA LEU A 5 -15.44 14.82 9.35
C LEU A 5 -15.67 14.32 10.79
N SER A 6 -16.87 13.83 11.13
CA SER A 6 -17.16 13.25 12.44
C SER A 6 -16.96 11.75 12.37
N LEU A 7 -15.79 11.28 12.78
CA LEU A 7 -15.54 9.87 12.99
C LEU A 7 -16.10 9.49 14.35
N GLU A 8 -17.27 8.86 14.39
CA GLU A 8 -17.77 8.29 15.64
C GLU A 8 -16.83 7.15 16.08
N PRO A 9 -16.21 7.25 17.28
CA PRO A 9 -15.37 6.19 17.78
C PRO A 9 -16.23 4.98 18.14
N LEU A 10 -15.89 3.82 17.59
CA LEU A 10 -16.51 2.54 17.96
C LEU A 10 -16.13 2.17 19.41
N PHE A 11 -14.87 2.36 19.75
CA PHE A 11 -14.34 2.15 21.09
C PHE A 11 -13.03 2.94 21.28
N HIS A 12 -12.60 3.09 22.53
CA HIS A 12 -11.35 3.77 22.86
C HIS A 12 -10.32 2.75 23.34
N VAL A 13 -9.09 2.87 22.86
CA VAL A 13 -7.93 2.17 23.42
C VAL A 13 -7.11 3.20 24.17
N GLY A 14 -7.40 3.36 25.47
CA GLY A 14 -6.84 4.45 26.27
C GLY A 14 -7.24 5.82 25.71
N PRO A 15 -6.29 6.73 25.40
CA PRO A 15 -6.61 8.06 24.86
C PRO A 15 -6.91 8.06 23.36
N VAL A 16 -6.74 6.93 22.64
CA VAL A 16 -6.86 6.88 21.18
C VAL A 16 -8.26 6.38 20.79
N PRO A 17 -9.08 7.20 20.10
CA PRO A 17 -10.35 6.75 19.54
C PRO A 17 -10.10 5.80 18.36
N ILE A 18 -10.75 4.63 18.36
CA ILE A 18 -10.72 3.68 17.25
C ILE A 18 -12.03 3.78 16.47
N THR A 19 -11.92 4.08 15.20
CA THR A 19 -13.03 4.36 14.28
C THR A 19 -13.26 3.16 13.35
N ALA A 20 -14.42 3.09 12.70
CA ALA A 20 -14.73 1.99 11.77
C ALA A 20 -13.68 1.82 10.65
N PRO A 21 -13.18 2.89 10.00
CA PRO A 21 -12.14 2.79 8.98
C PRO A 21 -10.84 2.14 9.47
N VAL A 22 -10.46 2.40 10.72
CA VAL A 22 -9.26 1.80 11.34
C VAL A 22 -9.44 0.30 11.50
N VAL A 23 -10.60 -0.14 11.99
CA VAL A 23 -10.92 -1.57 12.15
C VAL A 23 -10.95 -2.29 10.79
N VAL A 24 -11.58 -1.68 9.79
CA VAL A 24 -11.60 -2.24 8.42
C VAL A 24 -10.19 -2.31 7.84
N SER A 25 -9.37 -1.28 8.04
CA SER A 25 -7.95 -1.30 7.62
C SER A 25 -7.18 -2.45 8.26
N TRP A 26 -7.34 -2.68 9.56
CA TRP A 26 -6.70 -3.80 10.25
C TRP A 26 -7.18 -5.15 9.74
N ALA A 27 -8.48 -5.29 9.46
CA ALA A 27 -9.02 -6.51 8.87
C ALA A 27 -8.41 -6.79 7.49
N ILE A 28 -8.27 -5.76 6.64
CA ILE A 28 -7.63 -5.87 5.32
C ILE A 28 -6.15 -6.26 5.48
N ILE A 29 -5.42 -5.60 6.36
CA ILE A 29 -3.99 -5.90 6.62
C ILE A 29 -3.82 -7.35 7.10
N ALA A 30 -4.66 -7.79 8.04
CA ALA A 30 -4.63 -9.16 8.55
C ALA A 30 -4.96 -10.18 7.45
N ALA A 31 -5.98 -9.91 6.63
CA ALA A 31 -6.38 -10.76 5.52
C ALA A 31 -5.28 -10.87 4.46
N LEU A 32 -4.70 -9.75 4.04
CA LEU A 32 -3.58 -9.71 3.09
C LEU A 32 -2.36 -10.45 3.64
N THR A 33 -1.98 -10.19 4.89
CA THR A 33 -0.83 -10.85 5.53
C THR A 33 -1.03 -12.36 5.60
N LEU A 34 -2.21 -12.81 6.06
CA LEU A 34 -2.55 -14.22 6.15
C LEU A 34 -2.56 -14.88 4.76
N PHE A 35 -3.18 -14.24 3.78
CA PHE A 35 -3.23 -14.74 2.41
C PHE A 35 -1.83 -14.85 1.80
N SER A 36 -1.02 -13.80 1.90
CA SER A 36 0.36 -13.81 1.41
C SER A 36 1.18 -14.90 2.10
N TRP A 37 1.05 -15.07 3.41
CA TRP A 37 1.77 -16.13 4.14
C TRP A 37 1.33 -17.53 3.70
N VAL A 38 0.02 -17.78 3.62
CA VAL A 38 -0.52 -19.08 3.20
C VAL A 38 -0.16 -19.41 1.76
N ALA A 39 -0.10 -18.40 0.88
CA ALA A 39 0.21 -18.60 -0.52
C ALA A 39 1.72 -18.75 -0.80
N THR A 40 2.59 -18.16 0.02
CA THR A 40 4.05 -18.20 -0.16
C THR A 40 4.76 -19.26 0.69
N ARG A 41 4.10 -19.88 1.66
CA ARG A 41 4.73 -20.90 2.54
C ARG A 41 5.21 -22.19 1.83
N ARG A 42 4.74 -22.47 0.60
CA ARG A 42 5.07 -23.69 -0.17
C ARG A 42 5.26 -23.38 -1.65
N LEU A 43 6.18 -22.47 -1.96
CA LEU A 43 6.54 -22.18 -3.36
C LEU A 43 7.28 -23.38 -3.98
N VAL A 44 6.90 -23.73 -5.21
CA VAL A 44 7.47 -24.82 -5.98
C VAL A 44 7.89 -24.32 -7.36
N ILE A 45 8.86 -25.00 -7.99
CA ILE A 45 9.40 -24.59 -9.30
C ILE A 45 8.34 -24.72 -10.41
N LEU A 46 7.48 -25.74 -10.36
CA LEU A 46 6.30 -25.85 -11.23
C LEU A 46 5.09 -25.27 -10.48
N PRO A 47 4.71 -24.00 -10.74
CA PRO A 47 3.68 -23.33 -9.96
C PRO A 47 2.30 -23.97 -10.17
N GLY A 48 1.55 -24.09 -9.07
CA GLY A 48 0.11 -24.33 -9.13
C GLY A 48 -0.65 -23.04 -9.50
N LYS A 49 -1.96 -23.15 -9.77
CA LYS A 49 -2.81 -22.02 -10.23
C LYS A 49 -2.68 -20.75 -9.36
N THR A 50 -2.67 -20.90 -8.03
CA THR A 50 -2.57 -19.77 -7.10
C THR A 50 -1.20 -19.08 -7.16
N GLN A 51 -0.12 -19.87 -7.25
CA GLN A 51 1.23 -19.33 -7.40
C GLN A 51 1.38 -18.63 -8.75
N THR A 52 0.83 -19.17 -9.84
CA THR A 52 0.84 -18.53 -11.16
C THR A 52 0.16 -17.16 -11.15
N VAL A 53 -1.00 -17.03 -10.48
CA VAL A 53 -1.69 -15.73 -10.37
C VAL A 53 -0.86 -14.73 -9.55
N LEU A 54 -0.19 -15.17 -8.49
CA LEU A 54 0.66 -14.30 -7.67
C LEU A 54 1.93 -13.88 -8.41
N GLU A 55 2.55 -14.80 -9.13
CA GLU A 55 3.71 -14.49 -9.98
C GLU A 55 3.34 -13.51 -11.08
N LEU A 56 2.19 -13.71 -11.72
CA LEU A 56 1.67 -12.76 -12.70
C LEU A 56 1.49 -11.37 -12.07
N PHE A 57 0.86 -11.30 -10.90
CA PHE A 57 0.67 -10.04 -10.19
C PHE A 57 2.00 -9.34 -9.86
N VAL A 58 2.96 -10.05 -9.26
CA VAL A 58 4.28 -9.49 -8.92
C VAL A 58 5.04 -9.04 -10.16
N THR A 59 4.99 -9.83 -11.23
CA THR A 59 5.64 -9.51 -12.50
C THR A 59 5.03 -8.25 -13.13
N THR A 60 3.71 -8.11 -13.12
CA THR A 60 3.03 -6.89 -13.60
C THR A 60 3.48 -5.65 -12.83
N ILE A 61 3.60 -5.73 -11.50
CA ILE A 61 4.11 -4.62 -10.69
C ILE A 61 5.57 -4.31 -11.05
N ASP A 62 6.41 -5.32 -11.20
CA ASP A 62 7.81 -5.13 -11.59
C ASP A 62 7.97 -4.49 -12.95
N ASP A 63 7.18 -4.93 -13.93
CA ASP A 63 7.20 -4.38 -15.28
C ASP A 63 6.74 -2.92 -15.27
N GLN A 64 5.68 -2.60 -14.51
CA GLN A 64 5.22 -1.22 -14.36
C GLN A 64 6.28 -0.32 -13.72
N ILE A 65 6.96 -0.81 -12.68
CA ILE A 65 8.05 -0.07 -12.02
C ILE A 65 9.21 0.13 -13.00
N ARG A 66 9.58 -0.91 -13.76
CA ARG A 66 10.67 -0.83 -14.73
C ARG A 66 10.37 0.13 -15.86
N GLU A 67 9.15 0.11 -16.39
CA GLU A 67 8.70 1.02 -17.45
C GLU A 67 8.70 2.48 -16.96
N THR A 68 8.18 2.72 -15.75
CA THR A 68 8.00 4.07 -15.21
C THR A 68 9.29 4.67 -14.67
N MET A 69 10.08 3.90 -13.92
CA MET A 69 11.26 4.39 -13.21
C MET A 69 12.58 4.10 -13.94
N GLN A 70 12.56 3.24 -14.97
CA GLN A 70 13.75 2.77 -15.70
C GLN A 70 14.87 2.28 -14.75
N ARG A 71 14.47 1.64 -13.65
CA ARG A 71 15.38 1.13 -12.61
C ARG A 71 15.00 -0.29 -12.21
N ASP A 72 15.90 -0.93 -11.49
CA ASP A 72 15.64 -2.22 -10.85
C ASP A 72 14.39 -2.09 -9.95
N PRO A 73 13.34 -2.90 -10.17
CA PRO A 73 12.12 -2.85 -9.37
C PRO A 73 12.32 -3.41 -7.95
N ALA A 74 13.35 -4.23 -7.69
CA ALA A 74 13.51 -4.95 -6.42
C ALA A 74 13.45 -4.06 -5.16
N PRO A 75 14.08 -2.86 -5.11
CA PRO A 75 14.01 -1.98 -3.93
C PRO A 75 12.63 -1.37 -3.67
N PHE A 76 11.79 -1.26 -4.71
CA PHE A 76 10.50 -0.55 -4.68
C PHE A 76 9.31 -1.51 -4.64
N ARG A 77 9.49 -2.74 -5.14
CA ARG A 77 8.44 -3.76 -5.29
C ARG A 77 7.62 -3.95 -4.01
N ALA A 78 8.30 -4.06 -2.86
CA ALA A 78 7.60 -4.29 -1.60
C ALA A 78 6.66 -3.13 -1.24
N LEU A 79 7.16 -1.89 -1.29
CA LEU A 79 6.35 -0.72 -0.95
C LEU A 79 5.19 -0.52 -1.95
N ILE A 80 5.51 -0.47 -3.24
CA ILE A 80 4.54 -0.19 -4.30
C ILE A 80 3.50 -1.32 -4.37
N GLY A 81 3.96 -2.57 -4.33
CA GLY A 81 3.07 -3.74 -4.37
C GLY A 81 2.14 -3.83 -3.16
N THR A 82 2.64 -3.55 -1.94
CA THR A 82 1.79 -3.57 -0.74
C THR A 82 0.77 -2.43 -0.74
N ILE A 83 1.18 -1.20 -1.10
CA ILE A 83 0.24 -0.06 -1.20
C ILE A 83 -0.82 -0.35 -2.26
N PHE A 84 -0.42 -0.88 -3.42
CA PHE A 84 -1.36 -1.24 -4.48
C PHE A 84 -2.38 -2.27 -3.99
N LEU A 85 -1.93 -3.38 -3.40
CA LEU A 85 -2.83 -4.42 -2.91
C LEU A 85 -3.75 -3.91 -1.80
N PHE A 86 -3.23 -3.10 -0.89
CA PHE A 86 -4.03 -2.48 0.16
C PHE A 86 -5.13 -1.61 -0.43
N ILE A 87 -4.80 -0.67 -1.33
CA ILE A 87 -5.77 0.23 -1.95
C ILE A 87 -6.80 -0.56 -2.77
N LEU A 88 -6.37 -1.59 -3.51
CA LEU A 88 -7.26 -2.44 -4.30
C LEU A 88 -8.32 -3.11 -3.41
N ILE A 89 -7.88 -3.77 -2.33
CA ILE A 89 -8.80 -4.46 -1.41
C ILE A 89 -9.64 -3.47 -0.60
N ALA A 90 -9.07 -2.33 -0.19
CA ALA A 90 -9.80 -1.25 0.45
C ALA A 90 -10.94 -0.74 -0.43
N ASN A 91 -10.68 -0.47 -1.71
CA ASN A 91 -11.70 -0.03 -2.64
C ASN A 91 -12.74 -1.12 -2.92
N TRP A 92 -12.33 -2.40 -2.98
CA TRP A 92 -13.27 -3.51 -3.14
C TRP A 92 -14.11 -3.78 -1.90
N SER A 93 -13.65 -3.39 -0.71
CA SER A 93 -14.43 -3.55 0.52
C SER A 93 -15.76 -2.77 0.48
N ALA A 94 -15.83 -1.71 -0.33
CA ALA A 94 -17.05 -0.93 -0.59
C ALA A 94 -18.17 -1.76 -1.25
N LEU A 95 -17.85 -2.90 -1.88
CA LEU A 95 -18.83 -3.81 -2.48
C LEU A 95 -19.58 -4.63 -1.42
N ILE A 96 -19.06 -4.68 -0.19
CA ILE A 96 -19.67 -5.44 0.90
C ILE A 96 -20.69 -4.53 1.61
N PRO A 97 -22.00 -4.88 1.61
CA PRO A 97 -23.02 -4.06 2.26
C PRO A 97 -22.70 -3.85 3.75
N GLY A 98 -22.73 -2.59 4.20
CA GLY A 98 -22.47 -2.21 5.58
C GLY A 98 -20.99 -2.04 5.95
N ILE A 99 -20.06 -2.15 4.99
CA ILE A 99 -18.65 -1.79 5.18
C ILE A 99 -18.37 -0.47 4.49
N GLU A 100 -17.90 0.50 5.27
CA GLU A 100 -17.34 1.74 4.74
C GLU A 100 -15.84 1.51 4.45
N PRO A 101 -15.38 1.72 3.21
CA PRO A 101 -13.99 1.49 2.86
C PRO A 101 -13.10 2.53 3.57
N PRO A 102 -11.90 2.16 4.00
CA PRO A 102 -11.04 3.11 4.70
C PRO A 102 -10.59 4.28 3.80
N THR A 103 -10.56 4.06 2.48
CA THR A 103 -10.29 5.06 1.45
C THR A 103 -11.45 6.06 1.21
N ALA A 104 -12.59 5.90 1.89
CA ALA A 104 -13.63 6.95 1.90
C ALA A 104 -13.23 8.15 2.78
N HIS A 105 -12.22 7.99 3.64
CA HIS A 105 -11.77 9.03 4.57
C HIS A 105 -10.45 9.64 4.14
N LEU A 106 -10.42 10.98 4.13
CA LEU A 106 -9.24 11.76 3.79
C LEU A 106 -8.01 11.41 4.65
N GLU A 107 -8.23 11.06 5.92
CA GLU A 107 -7.15 10.70 6.85
C GLU A 107 -6.35 9.49 6.37
N THR A 108 -7.03 8.47 5.82
CA THR A 108 -6.38 7.27 5.28
C THR A 108 -5.54 7.62 4.06
N ASP A 109 -6.11 8.37 3.12
CA ASP A 109 -5.43 8.76 1.89
C ASP A 109 -4.24 9.69 2.18
N ALA A 110 -4.41 10.63 3.11
CA ALA A 110 -3.35 11.52 3.56
C ALA A 110 -2.20 10.74 4.23
N ALA A 111 -2.51 9.74 5.05
CA ALA A 111 -1.50 8.88 5.66
C ALA A 111 -0.71 8.09 4.61
N LEU A 112 -1.39 7.48 3.63
CA LEU A 112 -0.74 6.78 2.53
C LEU A 112 0.12 7.72 1.68
N ALA A 113 -0.38 8.92 1.37
CA ALA A 113 0.37 9.93 0.63
C ALA A 113 1.64 10.35 1.37
N LEU A 114 1.58 10.52 2.69
CA LEU A 114 2.74 10.85 3.50
C LEU A 114 3.79 9.73 3.51
N VAL A 115 3.34 8.46 3.57
CA VAL A 115 4.23 7.30 3.46
C VAL A 115 4.95 7.28 2.12
N VAL A 116 4.23 7.47 1.02
CA VAL A 116 4.81 7.52 -0.33
C VAL A 116 5.77 8.70 -0.45
N PHE A 117 5.38 9.89 0.01
CA PHE A 117 6.22 11.08 0.00
C PHE A 117 7.54 10.88 0.75
N ALA A 118 7.46 10.36 1.98
CA ALA A 118 8.64 10.03 2.77
C ALA A 118 9.52 8.99 2.06
N ALA A 119 8.91 7.94 1.50
CA ALA A 119 9.63 6.93 0.75
C ALA A 119 10.35 7.51 -0.49
N THR A 120 9.72 8.40 -1.24
CA THR A 120 10.35 9.07 -2.39
C THR A 120 11.61 9.82 -1.97
N ILE A 121 11.58 10.54 -0.85
CA ILE A 121 12.76 11.23 -0.30
C ILE A 121 13.81 10.21 0.11
N VAL A 122 13.44 9.19 0.88
CA VAL A 122 14.37 8.16 1.39
C VAL A 122 15.05 7.43 0.23
N TYR A 123 14.31 6.93 -0.75
CA TYR A 123 14.88 6.24 -1.91
C TYR A 123 15.67 7.19 -2.82
N GLY A 124 15.23 8.43 -2.98
CA GLY A 124 15.96 9.45 -3.74
C GLY A 124 17.32 9.76 -3.14
N VAL A 125 17.38 9.94 -1.82
CA VAL A 125 18.62 10.17 -1.07
C VAL A 125 19.49 8.90 -1.04
N ALA A 126 18.90 7.72 -0.83
CA ALA A 126 19.64 6.45 -0.81
C ALA A 126 20.30 6.14 -2.17
N GLY A 127 19.65 6.48 -3.29
CA GLY A 127 20.16 6.19 -4.63
C GLY A 127 21.22 7.17 -5.14
N ARG A 128 21.21 8.44 -4.70
CA ARG A 128 22.07 9.51 -5.26
C ARG A 128 22.90 10.26 -4.21
N GLY A 129 22.72 9.95 -2.93
CA GLY A 129 23.23 10.74 -1.80
C GLY A 129 22.45 12.06 -1.63
N VAL A 130 22.58 12.69 -0.47
CA VAL A 130 21.86 13.93 -0.13
C VAL A 130 22.16 15.05 -1.14
N LYS A 131 23.44 15.23 -1.50
CA LYS A 131 23.86 16.26 -2.46
C LYS A 131 23.34 15.98 -3.87
N GLY A 132 23.37 14.73 -4.32
CA GLY A 132 22.85 14.33 -5.63
C GLY A 132 21.33 14.44 -5.72
N TYR A 133 20.62 14.15 -4.63
CA TYR A 133 19.18 14.38 -4.54
C TYR A 133 18.84 15.87 -4.63
N LEU A 134 19.53 16.74 -3.88
CA LEU A 134 19.31 18.18 -3.94
C LEU A 134 19.68 18.78 -5.30
N ALA A 135 20.73 18.27 -5.96
CA ALA A 135 21.11 18.69 -7.31
C ALA A 135 20.02 18.38 -8.35
N THR A 136 19.19 17.35 -8.13
CA THR A 136 18.09 16.99 -9.05
C THR A 136 17.05 18.12 -9.15
N PHE A 137 16.89 18.97 -8.13
CA PHE A 137 15.99 20.13 -8.20
C PHE A 137 16.53 21.30 -9.03
N ALA A 138 17.82 21.29 -9.33
CA ALA A 138 18.49 22.32 -10.13
C ALA A 138 18.82 21.85 -11.55
N GLU A 139 18.66 20.56 -11.85
CA GLU A 139 18.79 20.00 -13.20
C GLU A 139 17.55 20.35 -14.04
N PRO A 140 17.71 20.88 -15.26
CA PRO A 140 16.57 21.09 -16.15
C PRO A 140 15.95 19.75 -16.56
N SER A 141 14.62 19.70 -16.50
CA SER A 141 13.78 18.53 -16.86
C SER A 141 13.78 18.22 -18.35
#